data_AF-A0A917EAS9-F1
#
_entry.id   AF-A0A917EAS9-F1
#
_cell.length_a   1.000
_cell.length_b   1.000
_cell.length_c   1.000
_cell.angle_alpha   90.00
_cell.angle_beta   90.00
_cell.angle_gamma   90.00
#
_symmetry.space_group_name_H-M   'P 1'
#
loop_
_entity.id
_entity.type
_entity.pdbx_description
1 polymer ?
#
loop_
_entity_poly.entity_id
_entity_poly.type
_entity_poly.pdbx_seq_one_letter_code
_entity_poly.pdbx_strand_id
1 'polypeptide(L)'
;MSFLLPGSGSSSSGGGGGSGGSGFGAGGASTPPNASGGLTPPANVSSPDTEADSVLASCGAFAGQIIEISAIANAVKVTIGGAEVRPPYWTPAMIPAHAALPSGQSDHPAAVPTKAGSDVEMTVKIEVTRADGLSGSSTITGRLGSDTWQGTCPSSVGTHDVTVRLSARTTRLASHRGDIVWEADVPGCGRHPLGRTRVEIFRIVEAVNPVYLNRGRPVEGLRFVYDGAGIERADAAASNAWAEITGRITRHLHSGHGMTYDIHRGGVGFLSGGSGGFVFDMTNYIAKTGTNTSATPAVPHMLNCYDQASAVQVFTGIAGIEGHKRYVEPFGYITTTTLVGGIRTNNPFHGSNGSAPVVPKLSPNRTPFGNHEFYMNKAEAKTFDACAGPHMGTETYDAYLAASVDTDMQWVSGVRDGADLQYWRSQWRYGDDYFKIIDIS
;
A
#
# COMPACT_ATOMS: atom_id res chain seq x y z
N MET A 1 -23.17 18.39 -51.26
CA MET A 1 -23.76 17.12 -51.71
C MET A 1 -24.47 16.50 -50.51
N SER A 2 -25.79 16.53 -50.55
CA SER A 2 -26.69 16.05 -49.49
C SER A 2 -27.05 14.58 -49.74
N PHE A 3 -27.00 13.74 -48.72
CA PHE A 3 -27.76 12.48 -48.60
C PHE A 3 -27.92 12.21 -47.10
N LEU A 4 -29.07 12.51 -46.50
CA LEU A 4 -30.29 11.67 -46.37
C LEU A 4 -30.13 10.55 -45.32
N LEU A 5 -30.72 10.80 -44.15
CA LEU A 5 -31.11 9.81 -43.14
C LEU A 5 -32.34 9.01 -43.62
N PRO A 6 -32.50 7.77 -43.12
CA PRO A 6 -33.79 7.29 -42.65
C PRO A 6 -33.65 6.90 -41.16
N GLY A 7 -34.63 7.05 -40.29
CA GLY A 7 -36.06 6.84 -40.46
C GLY A 7 -36.48 5.85 -39.37
N SER A 8 -37.24 6.35 -38.40
CA SER A 8 -37.74 5.64 -37.22
C SER A 8 -38.69 4.50 -37.59
N GLY A 9 -38.59 3.38 -36.86
CA GLY A 9 -39.53 2.26 -36.94
C GLY A 9 -39.86 1.75 -35.54
N SER A 10 -40.96 2.23 -34.99
CA SER A 10 -41.65 1.66 -33.84
C SER A 10 -42.52 0.48 -34.29
N SER A 11 -42.44 -0.67 -33.62
CA SER A 11 -43.53 -1.66 -33.64
C SER A 11 -43.68 -2.32 -32.28
N SER A 12 -44.93 -2.38 -31.85
CA SER A 12 -45.46 -2.97 -30.63
C SER A 12 -46.15 -4.29 -30.94
N SER A 13 -46.09 -5.28 -30.03
CA SER A 13 -47.16 -6.23 -29.61
C SER A 13 -46.50 -7.48 -29.01
N GLY A 14 -46.79 -7.82 -27.75
CA GLY A 14 -47.72 -8.90 -27.35
C GLY A 14 -46.90 -10.16 -27.01
N GLY A 15 -47.09 -10.95 -25.96
CA GLY A 15 -48.17 -11.20 -25.01
C GLY A 15 -48.17 -12.72 -24.71
N GLY A 16 -48.30 -13.12 -23.44
CA GLY A 16 -48.45 -14.53 -22.98
C GLY A 16 -47.12 -15.24 -22.66
N GLY A 17 -46.90 -15.89 -21.53
CA GLY A 17 -47.79 -16.64 -20.66
C GLY A 17 -47.41 -18.12 -20.74
N GLY A 18 -46.84 -18.71 -19.68
CA GLY A 18 -46.44 -20.12 -19.70
C GLY A 18 -45.69 -20.60 -18.48
N SER A 19 -46.43 -21.16 -17.54
CA SER A 19 -46.02 -21.87 -16.33
C SER A 19 -45.49 -23.29 -16.61
N GLY A 20 -44.56 -23.77 -15.78
CA GLY A 20 -44.20 -25.18 -15.57
C GLY A 20 -42.73 -25.30 -15.14
N GLY A 21 -42.32 -25.89 -14.02
CA GLY A 21 -42.98 -26.80 -13.08
C GLY A 21 -42.28 -28.16 -13.09
N SER A 22 -41.22 -28.33 -12.27
CA SER A 22 -40.68 -29.60 -11.69
C SER A 22 -39.28 -29.27 -11.14
N GLY A 23 -38.83 -29.61 -9.93
CA GLY A 23 -39.12 -30.75 -9.06
C GLY A 23 -37.76 -31.32 -8.59
N PHE A 24 -37.71 -31.90 -7.39
CA PHE A 24 -36.54 -32.48 -6.66
C PHE A 24 -35.68 -31.45 -5.89
N GLY A 25 -35.42 -31.57 -4.59
CA GLY A 25 -35.71 -32.54 -3.53
C GLY A 25 -34.96 -32.09 -2.27
N ALA A 26 -35.67 -31.73 -1.20
CA ALA A 26 -35.71 -32.43 0.08
C ALA A 26 -34.34 -32.85 0.69
N GLY A 27 -33.95 -32.14 1.75
CA GLY A 27 -32.85 -32.49 2.65
C GLY A 27 -32.87 -31.56 3.86
N GLY A 28 -33.83 -31.77 4.76
CA GLY A 28 -34.02 -30.96 5.96
C GLY A 28 -33.09 -31.34 7.10
N ALA A 29 -32.75 -30.35 7.91
CA ALA A 29 -32.56 -30.51 9.35
C ALA A 29 -32.91 -29.16 10.01
N SER A 30 -34.10 -29.14 10.62
CA SER A 30 -34.65 -28.05 11.42
C SER A 30 -34.35 -28.29 12.89
N THR A 31 -33.88 -27.25 13.59
CA THR A 31 -34.06 -27.06 15.04
C THR A 31 -34.23 -25.55 15.34
N PRO A 32 -34.94 -25.19 16.42
CA PRO A 32 -35.90 -24.09 16.46
C PRO A 32 -35.39 -22.81 17.15
N PRO A 33 -36.19 -21.73 17.13
CA PRO A 33 -35.83 -20.41 17.67
C PRO A 33 -36.18 -20.29 19.16
N ASN A 34 -35.28 -19.71 19.94
CA ASN A 34 -35.51 -19.20 21.30
C ASN A 34 -34.29 -18.33 21.66
N ALA A 35 -34.34 -17.18 22.32
CA ALA A 35 -35.42 -16.40 22.87
C ALA A 35 -34.92 -14.95 22.92
N SER A 36 -35.86 -14.02 22.80
CA SER A 36 -35.70 -12.61 23.09
C SER A 36 -35.16 -12.39 24.52
N GLY A 37 -33.96 -11.84 24.62
CA GLY A 37 -33.41 -11.24 25.84
C GLY A 37 -32.95 -9.83 25.51
N GLY A 38 -33.76 -8.84 25.89
CA GLY A 38 -33.41 -7.44 25.75
C GLY A 38 -32.18 -7.11 26.60
N LEU A 39 -31.15 -6.56 25.95
CA LEU A 39 -30.08 -5.86 26.63
C LEU A 39 -30.17 -4.40 26.21
N THR A 40 -30.63 -3.61 27.17
CA THR A 40 -30.55 -2.15 27.21
C THR A 40 -29.14 -1.66 26.87
N PRO A 41 -29.01 -0.53 26.13
CA PRO A 41 -27.71 0.09 25.93
C PRO A 41 -27.15 0.55 27.29
N PRO A 42 -25.87 0.33 27.60
CA PRO A 42 -25.30 0.94 28.79
C PRO A 42 -25.34 2.46 28.60
N ALA A 43 -25.84 3.11 29.64
CA ALA A 43 -26.00 4.55 29.72
C ALA A 43 -24.69 5.27 29.41
N ASN A 44 -24.83 6.34 28.65
CA ASN A 44 -23.85 7.38 28.43
C ASN A 44 -23.55 8.03 29.79
N VAL A 45 -22.46 7.62 30.45
CA VAL A 45 -21.94 8.32 31.63
C VAL A 45 -20.90 9.31 31.13
N SER A 46 -21.36 10.54 30.92
CA SER A 46 -20.53 11.73 30.95
C SER A 46 -19.90 11.84 32.34
N SER A 47 -18.64 11.42 32.47
CA SER A 47 -17.84 11.79 33.65
C SER A 47 -17.25 13.18 33.44
N PRO A 48 -17.47 14.11 34.37
CA PRO A 48 -16.87 15.43 34.32
C PRO A 48 -15.38 15.34 34.69
N ASP A 49 -14.58 16.16 34.01
CA ASP A 49 -13.27 16.59 34.47
C ASP A 49 -13.35 17.05 35.92
N THR A 50 -12.59 16.42 36.82
CA THR A 50 -12.08 17.09 38.03
C THR A 50 -10.94 16.28 38.63
N GLU A 51 -9.92 17.03 39.05
CA GLU A 51 -8.63 16.61 39.57
C GLU A 51 -8.68 15.80 40.87
N ALA A 52 -7.56 15.11 41.11
CA ALA A 52 -6.96 14.72 42.39
C ALA A 52 -7.69 13.67 43.26
N ASP A 53 -7.12 12.45 43.32
CA ASP A 53 -6.28 12.09 44.47
C ASP A 53 -5.68 10.67 44.29
N SER A 54 -4.38 10.62 44.07
CA SER A 54 -3.57 9.43 44.35
C SER A 54 -2.29 9.88 45.06
N VAL A 55 -2.35 9.91 46.39
CA VAL A 55 -1.18 10.09 47.26
C VAL A 55 -0.36 8.79 47.22
N LEU A 56 0.43 8.63 46.16
CA LEU A 56 1.74 7.99 46.28
C LEU A 56 2.66 9.05 46.86
N ALA A 57 3.53 8.70 47.81
CA ALA A 57 4.49 9.63 48.38
C ALA A 57 5.39 10.20 47.26
N SER A 58 4.96 11.31 46.66
CA SER A 58 5.70 12.02 45.64
C SER A 58 6.86 12.67 46.36
N CYS A 59 8.05 12.16 46.13
CA CYS A 59 9.23 12.98 46.22
C CYS A 59 9.01 14.16 45.24
N GLY A 60 8.52 15.30 45.75
CA GLY A 60 8.26 16.53 44.97
C GLY A 60 9.53 17.19 44.42
N ALA A 61 10.62 16.44 44.41
CA ALA A 61 11.96 16.85 44.03
C ALA A 61 12.21 16.81 42.52
N PHE A 62 11.41 16.09 41.72
CA PHE A 62 11.64 15.99 40.28
C PHE A 62 10.49 16.55 39.45
N ALA A 63 10.81 17.42 38.49
CA ALA A 63 9.90 17.86 37.44
C ALA A 63 10.66 18.05 36.14
N GLY A 64 10.07 17.60 35.03
CA GLY A 64 10.63 17.79 33.70
C GLY A 64 9.63 17.49 32.60
N GLN A 65 10.04 17.76 31.36
CA GLN A 65 9.21 17.57 30.18
C GLN A 65 10.06 17.26 28.95
N ILE A 66 9.48 16.52 28.00
CA ILE A 66 10.05 16.37 26.66
C ILE A 66 9.75 17.64 25.87
N ILE A 67 10.78 18.27 25.31
CA ILE A 67 10.65 19.51 24.52
C ILE A 67 10.97 19.31 23.03
N GLU A 68 11.60 18.20 22.65
CA GLU A 68 11.98 17.95 21.25
C GLU A 68 12.28 16.46 21.00
N ILE A 69 11.97 15.96 19.81
CA ILE A 69 12.65 14.79 19.23
C ILE A 69 13.58 15.32 18.14
N SER A 70 14.86 15.49 18.46
CA SER A 70 15.81 16.23 17.63
C SER A 70 16.40 15.39 16.49
N ALA A 71 16.45 14.07 16.65
CA ALA A 71 17.00 13.17 15.64
C ALA A 71 16.41 11.76 15.77
N ILE A 72 16.37 11.05 14.64
CA ILE A 72 16.13 9.60 14.57
C ILE A 72 17.32 9.00 13.83
N ALA A 73 18.01 8.06 14.47
CA ALA A 73 19.23 7.48 13.92
C ALA A 73 18.93 6.69 12.65
N ASN A 74 19.81 6.82 11.65
CA ASN A 74 19.70 6.15 10.35
C ASN A 74 18.40 6.45 9.57
N ALA A 75 17.69 7.53 9.92
CA ALA A 75 16.54 7.96 9.14
C ALA A 75 16.96 8.25 7.69
N VAL A 76 16.28 7.63 6.74
CA VAL A 76 16.44 7.95 5.32
C VAL A 76 15.63 9.19 4.98
N LYS A 77 15.99 9.84 3.88
CA LYS A 77 15.23 10.96 3.34
C LYS A 77 13.79 10.53 3.05
N VAL A 78 12.83 11.25 3.62
CA VAL A 78 11.39 11.09 3.33
C VAL A 78 10.81 12.43 2.88
N THR A 79 9.71 12.37 2.15
CA THR A 79 8.97 13.55 1.67
C THR A 79 7.50 13.47 2.04
N ILE A 80 6.87 14.64 2.19
CA ILE A 80 5.43 14.81 2.35
C ILE A 80 4.99 15.93 1.40
N GLY A 81 4.00 15.67 0.54
CA GLY A 81 3.62 16.59 -0.54
C GLY A 81 4.83 17.06 -1.37
N GLY A 82 5.78 16.15 -1.63
CA GLY A 82 7.02 16.46 -2.36
C GLY A 82 8.12 17.18 -1.56
N ALA A 83 7.81 17.77 -0.41
CA ALA A 83 8.76 18.47 0.43
C ALA A 83 9.54 17.51 1.34
N GLU A 84 10.85 17.71 1.46
CA GLU A 84 11.69 16.92 2.38
C GLU A 84 11.31 17.19 3.84
N VAL A 85 11.09 16.12 4.60
CA VAL A 85 10.90 16.20 6.05
C VAL A 85 12.26 16.31 6.71
N ARG A 86 12.42 17.29 7.61
CA ARG A 86 13.67 17.54 8.33
C ARG A 86 13.44 17.52 9.83
N PRO A 87 14.47 17.19 10.64
CA PRO A 87 14.39 17.37 12.07
C PRO A 87 14.18 18.86 12.44
N PRO A 88 13.60 19.14 13.62
CA PRO A 88 13.17 18.18 14.63
C PRO A 88 11.95 17.37 14.19
N TYR A 89 11.86 16.11 14.62
CA TYR A 89 10.74 15.22 14.31
C TYR A 89 9.52 15.43 15.21
N TRP A 90 9.68 16.23 16.27
CA TRP A 90 8.59 16.69 17.10
C TRP A 90 9.03 17.90 17.93
N THR A 91 8.13 18.88 18.10
CA THR A 91 8.21 19.98 19.07
C THR A 91 6.81 20.33 19.59
N PRO A 92 6.67 21.01 20.75
CA PRO A 92 5.38 21.48 21.23
C PRO A 92 4.61 22.35 20.23
N ALA A 93 5.31 23.11 19.38
CA ALA A 93 4.71 23.96 18.36
C ALA A 93 3.95 23.15 17.27
N MET A 94 4.25 21.86 17.11
CA MET A 94 3.63 20.99 16.12
C MET A 94 2.30 20.37 16.60
N ILE A 95 1.94 20.50 17.89
CA ILE A 95 0.73 19.91 18.46
C ILE A 95 -0.56 20.29 17.67
N PRO A 96 -0.79 21.57 17.31
CA PRO A 96 -1.98 21.94 16.55
C PRO A 96 -2.04 21.30 15.16
N ALA A 97 -0.90 21.22 14.46
CA ALA A 97 -0.81 20.59 13.14
C ALA A 97 -1.10 19.07 13.22
N HIS A 98 -0.51 18.39 14.20
CA HIS A 98 -0.76 16.97 14.44
C HIS A 98 -2.20 16.63 14.81
N ALA A 99 -2.92 17.55 15.45
CA ALA A 99 -4.34 17.37 15.78
C ALA A 99 -5.25 17.45 14.54
N ALA A 100 -4.81 18.10 13.46
CA ALA A 100 -5.54 18.20 12.20
C ALA A 100 -5.33 16.99 11.27
N LEU A 101 -4.33 16.14 11.55
CA LEU A 101 -4.02 14.96 10.76
C LEU A 101 -4.89 13.75 11.18
N PRO A 102 -5.05 12.75 10.29
CA PRO A 102 -5.62 11.47 10.68
C PRO A 102 -4.91 10.87 11.91
N SER A 103 -5.67 10.12 12.72
CA SER A 103 -5.16 9.53 13.96
C SER A 103 -3.85 8.76 13.75
N GLY A 104 -2.85 9.08 14.57
CA GLY A 104 -1.54 8.44 14.54
C GLY A 104 -0.55 8.99 13.50
N GLN A 105 -0.98 9.86 12.59
CA GLN A 105 -0.08 10.48 11.61
C GLN A 105 0.68 11.68 12.21
N SER A 106 1.85 11.94 11.63
CA SER A 106 2.73 13.07 11.90
C SER A 106 2.93 13.88 10.61
N ASP A 107 3.15 15.19 10.73
CA ASP A 107 3.67 16.00 9.61
C ASP A 107 5.21 15.91 9.53
N HIS A 108 5.84 15.27 10.51
CA HIS A 108 7.26 14.93 10.55
C HIS A 108 7.49 13.42 10.65
N PRO A 109 7.05 12.63 9.65
CA PRO A 109 7.29 11.20 9.62
C PRO A 109 8.78 10.89 9.40
N ALA A 110 9.20 9.69 9.76
CA ALA A 110 10.53 9.16 9.47
C ALA A 110 10.44 7.76 8.87
N ALA A 111 11.44 7.37 8.09
CA ALA A 111 11.64 5.99 7.68
C ALA A 111 13.04 5.54 8.06
N VAL A 112 13.16 4.34 8.64
CA VAL A 112 14.42 3.75 9.09
C VAL A 112 14.62 2.39 8.41
N PRO A 113 15.80 2.10 7.84
CA PRO A 113 16.11 0.78 7.32
C PRO A 113 16.09 -0.26 8.43
N THR A 114 15.40 -1.37 8.19
CA THR A 114 15.42 -2.53 9.05
C THR A 114 16.61 -3.38 8.64
N LYS A 115 17.72 -3.29 9.38
CA LYS A 115 18.69 -4.39 9.40
C LYS A 115 18.17 -5.40 10.42
N ALA A 116 18.30 -6.69 10.12
CA ALA A 116 17.85 -7.73 11.04
C ALA A 116 18.42 -7.46 12.45
N GLY A 117 17.55 -7.20 13.43
CA GLY A 117 17.96 -6.92 14.81
C GLY A 117 18.49 -5.51 15.10
N SER A 118 18.36 -4.52 14.21
CA SER A 118 18.79 -3.14 14.50
C SER A 118 17.76 -2.38 15.32
N ASP A 119 18.16 -1.74 16.41
CA ASP A 119 17.30 -0.88 17.23
C ASP A 119 16.81 0.34 16.44
N VAL A 120 15.70 0.93 16.88
CA VAL A 120 15.31 2.29 16.48
C VAL A 120 15.76 3.24 17.58
N GLU A 121 16.76 4.07 17.29
CA GLU A 121 17.26 5.07 18.23
C GLU A 121 16.73 6.46 17.86
N MET A 122 16.38 7.26 18.87
CA MET A 122 16.07 8.67 18.70
C MET A 122 16.74 9.50 19.79
N THR A 123 17.07 10.75 19.48
CA THR A 123 17.53 11.73 20.45
C THR A 123 16.34 12.57 20.88
N VAL A 124 16.05 12.53 22.18
CA VAL A 124 14.97 13.26 22.81
C VAL A 124 15.57 14.32 23.71
N LYS A 125 15.13 15.57 23.56
CA LYS A 125 15.56 16.67 24.41
C LYS A 125 14.61 16.81 25.60
N ILE A 126 15.16 16.71 26.79
CA ILE A 126 14.42 16.75 28.06
C ILE A 126 14.82 17.99 28.83
N GLU A 127 13.84 18.77 29.25
CA GLU A 127 14.04 19.89 30.17
C GLU A 127 13.67 19.43 31.58
N VAL A 128 14.65 19.35 32.47
CA VAL A 128 14.46 19.11 33.90
C VAL A 128 14.39 20.46 34.59
N THR A 129 13.22 20.81 35.13
CA THR A 129 12.96 22.11 35.77
C THR A 129 13.11 22.07 37.29
N ARG A 130 13.12 20.88 37.90
CA ARG A 130 13.33 20.68 39.34
C ARG A 130 14.03 19.35 39.62
N ALA A 131 15.00 19.36 40.55
CA ALA A 131 15.80 18.19 40.94
C ALA A 131 16.33 18.26 42.40
N ASP A 132 15.44 18.44 43.38
CA ASP A 132 15.82 18.77 44.76
C ASP A 132 16.51 17.61 45.49
N GLY A 133 17.82 17.75 45.75
CA GLY A 133 18.61 16.72 46.44
C GLY A 133 18.82 15.44 45.62
N LEU A 134 18.50 15.47 44.31
CA LEU A 134 18.71 14.35 43.41
C LEU A 134 20.12 14.38 42.82
N SER A 135 20.76 13.22 42.79
CA SER A 135 22.05 13.02 42.12
C SER A 135 22.00 11.77 41.25
N GLY A 136 22.91 11.67 40.28
CA GLY A 136 22.95 10.56 39.34
C GLY A 136 22.01 10.74 38.14
N SER A 137 21.37 9.64 37.71
CA SER A 137 20.57 9.59 36.49
C SER A 137 19.23 8.90 36.70
N SER A 138 18.26 9.27 35.87
CA SER A 138 16.92 8.69 35.80
C SER A 138 16.77 7.86 34.53
N THR A 139 15.96 6.81 34.59
CA THR A 139 15.62 6.02 33.41
C THR A 139 14.45 6.67 32.70
N ILE A 140 14.61 7.05 31.44
CA ILE A 140 13.55 7.59 30.61
C ILE A 140 12.87 6.45 29.88
N THR A 141 11.54 6.38 29.99
CA THR A 141 10.71 5.39 29.28
C THR A 141 9.66 6.08 28.43
N GLY A 142 9.65 5.80 27.14
CA GLY A 142 8.57 6.16 26.22
C GLY A 142 7.73 4.94 25.87
N ARG A 143 6.40 5.03 25.89
CA ARG A 143 5.49 3.92 25.55
C ARG A 143 4.52 4.29 24.42
N LEU A 144 4.43 3.41 23.42
CA LEU A 144 3.42 3.47 22.34
C LEU A 144 2.90 2.05 22.09
N GLY A 145 1.68 1.75 22.56
CA GLY A 145 1.16 0.39 22.50
C GLY A 145 2.10 -0.61 23.21
N SER A 146 2.60 -1.60 22.47
CA SER A 146 3.58 -2.57 22.97
C SER A 146 5.04 -2.10 22.88
N ASP A 147 5.30 -1.00 22.18
CA ASP A 147 6.65 -0.49 21.99
C ASP A 147 7.11 0.28 23.22
N THR A 148 8.39 0.12 23.56
CA THR A 148 9.01 0.77 24.72
C THR A 148 10.38 1.28 24.32
N TRP A 149 10.54 2.60 24.37
CA TRP A 149 11.83 3.29 24.22
C TRP A 149 12.45 3.50 25.59
N GLN A 150 13.75 3.22 25.73
CA GLN A 150 14.46 3.43 26.99
C GLN A 150 15.78 4.18 26.78
N GLY A 151 16.09 5.08 27.70
CA GLY A 151 17.36 5.80 27.76
C GLY A 151 17.65 6.30 29.17
N THR A 152 18.76 7.02 29.32
CA THR A 152 19.23 7.51 30.62
C THR A 152 19.40 9.02 30.57
N CYS A 153 18.74 9.75 31.47
CA CYS A 153 18.83 11.21 31.58
C CYS A 153 19.56 11.58 32.87
N PRO A 154 20.50 12.55 32.85
CA PRO A 154 20.97 13.17 34.08
C PRO A 154 19.80 13.73 34.89
N SER A 155 19.80 13.51 36.20
CA SER A 155 18.71 14.01 37.07
C SER A 155 18.86 15.49 37.40
N SER A 156 19.95 16.16 37.01
CA SER A 156 20.20 17.58 37.31
C SER A 156 19.29 18.51 36.50
N VAL A 157 18.93 19.66 37.08
CA VAL A 157 18.22 20.74 36.37
C VAL A 157 18.98 21.16 35.11
N GLY A 158 18.24 21.37 34.02
CA GLY A 158 18.78 21.77 32.73
C GLY A 158 18.18 21.01 31.56
N THR A 159 18.71 21.30 30.37
CA THR A 159 18.32 20.63 29.13
C THR A 159 19.31 19.52 28.80
N HIS A 160 18.80 18.31 28.53
CA HIS A 160 19.60 17.13 28.24
C HIS A 160 19.17 16.50 26.93
N ASP A 161 20.15 16.20 26.06
CA ASP A 161 19.93 15.35 24.90
C ASP A 161 20.10 13.89 25.31
N VAL A 162 19.01 13.12 25.26
CA VAL A 162 18.96 11.73 25.71
C VAL A 162 18.70 10.82 24.53
N THR A 163 19.62 9.90 24.26
CA THR A 163 19.37 8.82 23.31
C THR A 163 18.48 7.78 23.96
N VAL A 164 17.32 7.52 23.35
CA VAL A 164 16.40 6.45 23.74
C VAL A 164 16.30 5.41 22.62
N ARG A 165 16.16 4.14 23.02
CA ARG A 165 16.22 2.99 22.12
C ARG A 165 14.95 2.17 22.21
N LEU A 166 14.32 1.90 21.07
CA LEU A 166 13.38 0.80 20.92
C LEU A 166 14.15 -0.44 20.47
N SER A 167 14.31 -1.39 21.39
CA SER A 167 15.03 -2.62 21.12
C SER A 167 14.37 -3.41 19.98
N ALA A 168 15.19 -3.93 19.07
CA ALA A 168 14.74 -4.78 17.98
C ALA A 168 14.22 -6.13 18.52
N ARG A 169 12.96 -6.16 18.93
CA ARG A 169 12.29 -7.41 19.35
C ARG A 169 11.92 -8.29 18.17
N THR A 170 11.89 -7.72 16.96
CA THR A 170 11.53 -8.42 15.74
C THR A 170 12.31 -7.91 14.52
N THR A 171 12.46 -8.79 13.53
CA THR A 171 12.94 -8.49 12.18
C THR A 171 11.82 -8.05 11.24
N ARG A 172 10.59 -7.93 11.74
CA ARG A 172 9.45 -7.52 10.93
C ARG A 172 9.55 -6.04 10.58
N LEU A 173 9.05 -5.70 9.40
CA LEU A 173 8.67 -4.32 9.11
C LEU A 173 7.63 -3.87 10.13
N ALA A 174 7.58 -2.58 10.43
CA ALA A 174 6.59 -2.05 11.36
C ALA A 174 6.32 -0.58 11.05
N SER A 175 5.14 -0.10 11.45
CA SER A 175 4.86 1.33 11.55
C SER A 175 4.59 1.67 13.02
N HIS A 176 5.36 2.61 13.55
CA HIS A 176 5.20 3.11 14.92
C HIS A 176 4.52 4.47 14.83
N ARG A 177 3.21 4.50 15.07
CA ARG A 177 2.35 5.68 14.83
C ARG A 177 1.50 5.99 16.04
N GLY A 178 1.54 7.23 16.50
CA GLY A 178 0.73 7.70 17.64
C GLY A 178 1.51 8.51 18.66
N ASP A 179 0.90 8.67 19.84
CA ASP A 179 1.46 9.47 20.92
C ASP A 179 2.27 8.59 21.86
N ILE A 180 3.59 8.81 21.88
CA ILE A 180 4.46 8.21 22.92
C ILE A 180 4.17 8.92 24.23
N VAL A 181 3.85 8.15 25.27
CA VAL A 181 3.74 8.64 26.66
C VAL A 181 5.10 8.49 27.34
N TRP A 182 5.64 9.59 27.86
CA TRP A 182 6.97 9.62 28.46
C TRP A 182 6.92 9.71 29.98
N GLU A 183 7.80 8.95 30.62
CA GLU A 183 7.99 8.92 32.07
C GLU A 183 9.48 8.88 32.41
N ALA A 184 9.89 9.52 33.50
CA ALA A 184 11.18 9.32 34.16
C ALA A 184 10.99 8.43 35.39
N ASP A 185 11.74 7.34 35.49
CA ASP A 185 11.90 6.56 36.71
C ASP A 185 13.12 7.11 37.48
N VAL A 186 12.83 7.86 38.53
CA VAL A 186 13.79 8.61 39.33
C VAL A 186 14.13 7.78 40.58
N PRO A 187 15.41 7.39 40.78
CA PRO A 187 15.81 6.59 41.94
C PRO A 187 15.35 7.22 43.26
N GLY A 188 14.56 6.48 44.04
CA GLY A 188 14.02 6.92 45.34
C GLY A 188 12.78 7.81 45.27
N CYS A 189 12.39 8.30 44.08
CA CYS A 189 11.25 9.20 43.89
C CYS A 189 10.12 8.59 43.05
N GLY A 190 10.40 7.50 42.33
CA GLY A 190 9.42 6.77 41.55
C GLY A 190 9.24 7.33 40.14
N ARG A 191 8.06 7.14 39.56
CA ARG A 191 7.78 7.55 38.17
C ARG A 191 7.18 8.95 38.10
N HIS A 192 7.71 9.77 37.20
CA HIS A 192 7.26 11.13 36.93
C HIS A 192 6.91 11.30 35.45
N PRO A 193 5.75 11.89 35.11
CA PRO A 193 5.38 12.12 33.72
C PRO A 193 6.25 13.20 33.08
N LEU A 194 6.59 13.02 31.81
CA LEU A 194 7.36 13.98 31.00
C LEU A 194 6.55 14.51 29.79
N GLY A 195 5.27 14.17 29.70
CA GLY A 195 4.39 14.58 28.62
C GLY A 195 4.25 13.53 27.51
N ARG A 196 3.84 13.99 26.32
CA ARG A 196 3.54 13.14 25.16
C ARG A 196 4.11 13.72 23.88
N THR A 197 4.53 12.85 22.97
CA THR A 197 5.03 13.26 21.64
C THR A 197 4.37 12.42 20.54
N ARG A 198 3.86 13.07 19.49
CA ARG A 198 3.37 12.38 18.29
C ARG A 198 4.55 11.92 17.45
N VAL A 199 4.56 10.66 17.03
CA VAL A 199 5.54 10.09 16.10
C VAL A 199 4.88 9.30 14.98
N GLU A 200 5.56 9.21 13.85
CA GLU A 200 5.26 8.30 12.75
C GLU A 200 6.57 7.78 12.17
N ILE A 201 6.92 6.53 12.47
CA ILE A 201 8.19 5.91 12.06
C ILE A 201 7.90 4.62 11.29
N PHE A 202 8.36 4.55 10.04
CA PHE A 202 8.25 3.35 9.19
C PHE A 202 9.57 2.58 9.17
N ARG A 203 9.54 1.29 9.51
CA ARG A 203 10.71 0.41 9.34
C ARG A 203 10.66 -0.25 7.97
N ILE A 204 11.53 0.15 7.05
CA ILE A 204 11.55 -0.25 5.63
C ILE A 204 12.65 -1.29 5.34
N VAL A 205 12.64 -1.91 4.15
CA VAL A 205 13.82 -2.65 3.66
C VAL A 205 14.89 -1.64 3.23
N GLU A 206 16.17 -1.95 3.46
CA GLU A 206 17.29 -1.09 3.06
C GLU A 206 17.25 -0.86 1.54
N ALA A 207 17.12 0.41 1.14
CA ALA A 207 16.98 0.80 -0.25
C ALA A 207 18.35 0.83 -0.93
N VAL A 208 18.43 0.24 -2.12
CA VAL A 208 19.56 0.45 -3.04
C VAL A 208 19.21 1.33 -4.24
N ASN A 209 17.93 1.65 -4.44
CA ASN A 209 17.50 2.38 -5.63
C ASN A 209 17.85 3.89 -5.54
N PRO A 210 18.68 4.42 -6.46
CA PRO A 210 19.14 5.81 -6.44
C PRO A 210 18.04 6.87 -6.48
N VAL A 211 16.87 6.56 -7.05
CA VAL A 211 15.77 7.51 -7.14
C VAL A 211 15.28 7.90 -5.74
N TYR A 212 15.05 6.92 -4.89
CA TYR A 212 14.57 7.16 -3.52
C TYR A 212 15.68 7.68 -2.60
N LEU A 213 16.95 7.33 -2.88
CA LEU A 213 18.09 7.90 -2.15
C LEU A 213 18.20 9.41 -2.38
N ASN A 214 18.01 9.88 -3.63
CA ASN A 214 18.18 11.29 -3.98
C ASN A 214 16.93 12.13 -3.67
N ARG A 215 15.74 11.63 -4.02
CA ARG A 215 14.48 12.38 -3.91
C ARG A 215 13.78 12.21 -2.58
N GLY A 216 14.13 11.17 -1.83
CA GLY A 216 13.39 10.76 -0.66
C GLY A 216 12.20 9.88 -0.99
N ARG A 217 11.65 9.27 0.05
CA ARG A 217 10.48 8.40 -0.03
C ARG A 217 9.21 9.18 0.31
N PRO A 218 8.22 9.27 -0.59
CA PRO A 218 6.96 9.90 -0.27
C PRO A 218 6.20 9.10 0.79
N VAL A 219 5.84 9.77 1.89
CA VAL A 219 5.16 9.16 3.03
C VAL A 219 3.75 8.70 2.67
N GLU A 220 3.11 9.35 1.70
CA GLU A 220 1.79 8.96 1.18
C GLU A 220 1.84 7.54 0.63
N GLY A 221 2.92 7.20 -0.08
CA GLY A 221 3.14 5.84 -0.57
C GLY A 221 3.50 4.85 0.54
N LEU A 222 4.25 5.28 1.58
CA LEU A 222 4.48 4.44 2.76
C LEU A 222 3.15 4.13 3.48
N ARG A 223 2.36 5.13 3.82
CA ARG A 223 1.02 4.96 4.41
C ARG A 223 0.18 4.01 3.56
N PHE A 224 0.18 4.21 2.25
CA PHE A 224 -0.56 3.34 1.32
C PHE A 224 -0.15 1.86 1.40
N VAL A 225 1.15 1.53 1.41
CA VAL A 225 1.59 0.13 1.48
C VAL A 225 1.48 -0.49 2.88
N TYR A 226 1.64 0.30 3.95
CA TYR A 226 1.46 -0.22 5.32
C TYR A 226 -0.01 -0.44 5.64
N ASP A 227 -0.86 0.54 5.34
CA ASP A 227 -2.29 0.50 5.69
C ASP A 227 -3.09 -0.37 4.72
N GLY A 228 -2.79 -0.28 3.42
CA GLY A 228 -3.51 -1.00 2.37
C GLY A 228 -2.99 -2.41 2.15
N ALA A 229 -1.69 -2.55 1.87
CA ALA A 229 -1.08 -3.84 1.56
C ALA A 229 -0.66 -4.65 2.79
N GLY A 230 -0.61 -4.04 3.98
CA GLY A 230 -0.33 -4.73 5.24
C GLY A 230 1.09 -5.31 5.28
N ILE A 231 2.08 -4.56 4.82
CA ILE A 231 3.47 -5.04 4.75
C ILE A 231 4.17 -5.13 6.12
N GLU A 232 3.59 -4.54 7.17
CA GLU A 232 4.07 -4.61 8.57
C GLU A 232 4.20 -6.03 9.17
N ARG A 233 3.72 -7.06 8.46
CA ARG A 233 3.83 -8.46 8.91
C ARG A 233 4.97 -9.21 8.23
N ALA A 234 5.55 -8.63 7.18
CA ALA A 234 6.64 -9.26 6.46
C ALA A 234 7.90 -9.26 7.32
N ASP A 235 8.57 -10.41 7.35
CA ASP A 235 9.86 -10.56 7.99
C ASP A 235 10.95 -10.00 7.07
N ALA A 236 11.50 -8.83 7.39
CA ALA A 236 12.50 -8.16 6.56
C ALA A 236 13.84 -8.91 6.51
N ALA A 237 14.09 -9.83 7.46
CA ALA A 237 15.29 -10.66 7.49
C ALA A 237 15.15 -11.96 6.69
N ALA A 238 13.95 -12.32 6.27
CA ALA A 238 13.74 -13.53 5.48
C ALA A 238 14.37 -13.38 4.10
N SER A 239 15.02 -14.44 3.59
CA SER A 239 15.63 -14.43 2.26
C SER A 239 14.63 -14.16 1.13
N ASN A 240 13.34 -14.41 1.37
CA ASN A 240 12.23 -14.16 0.47
C ASN A 240 11.36 -12.95 0.88
N ALA A 241 11.83 -12.08 1.79
CA ALA A 241 11.09 -10.89 2.24
C ALA A 241 10.60 -10.05 1.07
N TRP A 242 11.44 -9.88 0.05
CA TRP A 242 11.14 -9.14 -1.16
C TRP A 242 9.91 -9.72 -1.89
N ALA A 243 9.78 -11.05 -1.97
CA ALA A 243 8.68 -11.71 -2.66
C ALA A 243 7.38 -11.58 -1.87
N GLU A 244 7.45 -11.73 -0.53
CA GLU A 244 6.29 -11.54 0.34
C GLU A 244 5.75 -10.10 0.24
N ILE A 245 6.63 -9.10 0.40
CA ILE A 245 6.25 -7.68 0.35
C ILE A 245 5.71 -7.32 -1.03
N THR A 246 6.41 -7.69 -2.11
CA THR A 246 5.97 -7.42 -3.49
C THR A 246 4.65 -8.12 -3.79
N GLY A 247 4.46 -9.37 -3.33
CA GLY A 247 3.22 -10.12 -3.48
C GLY A 247 2.04 -9.49 -2.74
N ARG A 248 2.25 -8.98 -1.52
CA ARG A 248 1.25 -8.22 -0.76
C ARG A 248 0.83 -6.95 -1.49
N ILE A 249 1.80 -6.17 -1.96
CA ILE A 249 1.55 -4.96 -2.75
C ILE A 249 0.78 -5.31 -4.03
N THR A 250 1.24 -6.31 -4.79
CA THR A 250 0.60 -6.76 -6.04
C THR A 250 -0.86 -7.18 -5.81
N ARG A 251 -1.12 -7.96 -4.75
CA ARG A 251 -2.49 -8.37 -4.39
C ARG A 251 -3.37 -7.19 -4.02
N HIS A 252 -2.84 -6.26 -3.23
CA HIS A 252 -3.56 -5.05 -2.86
C HIS A 252 -3.91 -4.22 -4.10
N LEU A 253 -2.96 -3.97 -5.01
CA LEU A 253 -3.19 -3.22 -6.24
C LEU A 253 -4.19 -3.92 -7.19
N HIS A 254 -4.19 -5.26 -7.22
CA HIS A 254 -5.12 -6.05 -8.04
C HIS A 254 -6.57 -6.01 -7.54
N SER A 255 -6.78 -6.13 -6.22
CA SER A 255 -8.11 -6.39 -5.65
C SER A 255 -8.47 -5.58 -4.40
N GLY A 256 -7.49 -5.11 -3.63
CA GLY A 256 -7.71 -4.35 -2.40
C GLY A 256 -7.85 -2.84 -2.60
N HIS A 257 -7.22 -2.27 -3.63
CA HIS A 257 -7.22 -0.83 -3.90
C HIS A 257 -8.54 -0.36 -4.52
N GLY A 258 -9.30 -1.25 -5.17
CA GLY A 258 -10.60 -0.90 -5.76
C GLY A 258 -10.50 -0.17 -7.10
N MET A 259 -9.46 -0.44 -7.88
CA MET A 259 -9.33 0.00 -9.27
C MET A 259 -10.03 -1.00 -10.21
N THR A 260 -10.32 -0.58 -11.44
CA THR A 260 -10.92 -1.45 -12.48
C THR A 260 -10.15 -1.35 -13.79
N TYR A 261 -10.04 -2.46 -14.52
CA TYR A 261 -9.43 -2.46 -15.84
C TYR A 261 -10.29 -1.75 -16.90
N ASP A 262 -9.66 -1.02 -17.82
CA ASP A 262 -10.32 -0.45 -19.01
C ASP A 262 -10.62 -1.53 -20.05
N ILE A 263 -11.83 -2.08 -19.97
CA ILE A 263 -12.36 -3.10 -20.88
C ILE A 263 -12.77 -2.59 -22.26
N HIS A 264 -12.59 -1.30 -22.57
CA HIS A 264 -12.96 -0.73 -23.86
C HIS A 264 -11.75 -0.56 -24.76
N ARG A 265 -10.65 -0.01 -24.24
CA ARG A 265 -9.47 0.33 -25.06
C ARG A 265 -8.15 0.11 -24.37
N GLY A 266 -8.13 -0.28 -23.09
CA GLY A 266 -6.89 -0.38 -22.33
C GLY A 266 -6.19 0.97 -22.18
N GLY A 267 -6.93 2.07 -22.02
CA GLY A 267 -6.40 3.40 -21.80
C GLY A 267 -5.68 3.56 -20.46
N VAL A 268 -4.67 4.44 -20.42
CA VAL A 268 -3.99 4.82 -19.19
C VAL A 268 -4.83 5.79 -18.38
N GLY A 269 -4.79 5.68 -17.05
CA GLY A 269 -5.46 6.61 -16.13
C GLY A 269 -4.50 7.43 -15.26
N PHE A 270 -3.27 6.95 -15.06
CA PHE A 270 -2.33 7.44 -14.05
C PHE A 270 -0.92 7.62 -14.59
N LEU A 271 -0.78 7.56 -15.91
CA LEU A 271 0.46 7.80 -16.62
C LEU A 271 0.34 9.04 -17.48
N SER A 272 1.33 9.93 -17.35
CA SER A 272 1.50 11.11 -18.21
C SER A 272 2.88 11.08 -18.88
N GLY A 273 3.07 11.82 -19.97
CA GLY A 273 4.35 11.91 -20.67
C GLY A 273 4.29 11.52 -22.15
N GLY A 274 5.46 11.52 -22.79
CA GLY A 274 5.64 11.26 -24.22
C GLY A 274 6.91 10.46 -24.50
N SER A 275 7.52 10.65 -25.68
CA SER A 275 8.65 9.84 -26.22
C SER A 275 9.96 9.83 -25.41
N GLY A 276 9.98 10.36 -24.18
CA GLY A 276 11.11 10.36 -23.24
C GLY A 276 10.86 9.62 -21.92
N GLY A 277 9.72 8.93 -21.81
CA GLY A 277 9.32 8.16 -20.63
C GLY A 277 7.97 8.61 -20.06
N PHE A 278 7.27 7.68 -19.40
CA PHE A 278 6.06 7.98 -18.66
C PHE A 278 6.39 8.42 -17.23
N VAL A 279 5.47 9.17 -16.63
CA VAL A 279 5.43 9.62 -15.24
C VAL A 279 4.21 8.99 -14.60
N PHE A 280 4.39 8.39 -13.42
CA PHE A 280 3.31 7.79 -12.65
C PHE A 280 2.78 8.77 -11.63
N ASP A 281 1.51 9.13 -11.77
CA ASP A 281 0.80 10.02 -10.87
C ASP A 281 0.33 9.25 -9.63
N MET A 282 1.24 9.09 -8.68
CA MET A 282 0.99 8.34 -7.44
C MET A 282 -0.13 8.97 -6.62
N THR A 283 -0.19 10.31 -6.56
CA THR A 283 -1.19 11.05 -5.78
C THR A 283 -2.59 10.74 -6.28
N ASN A 284 -2.84 10.91 -7.58
CA ASN A 284 -4.13 10.59 -8.15
C ASN A 284 -4.39 9.09 -8.18
N TYR A 285 -3.37 8.22 -8.25
CA TYR A 285 -3.56 6.78 -8.14
C TYR A 285 -4.06 6.37 -6.75
N ILE A 286 -3.46 6.88 -5.66
CA ILE A 286 -3.88 6.60 -4.28
C ILE A 286 -5.27 7.16 -4.01
N ALA A 287 -5.52 8.41 -4.40
CA ALA A 287 -6.85 9.04 -4.28
C ALA A 287 -7.87 8.45 -5.28
N LYS A 288 -7.36 7.74 -6.29
CA LYS A 288 -8.08 7.15 -7.43
C LYS A 288 -8.91 8.17 -8.21
N THR A 289 -8.43 9.41 -8.25
CA THR A 289 -9.04 10.56 -8.93
C THR A 289 -8.58 10.74 -10.38
N GLY A 290 -7.62 9.93 -10.84
CA GLY A 290 -7.16 9.95 -12.23
C GLY A 290 -8.27 9.60 -13.20
N THR A 291 -8.25 10.27 -14.36
CA THR A 291 -9.26 10.12 -15.41
C THR A 291 -8.65 9.42 -16.61
N ASN A 292 -9.10 8.20 -16.87
CA ASN A 292 -8.84 7.56 -18.15
C ASN A 292 -9.72 8.22 -19.22
N THR A 293 -9.08 8.99 -20.11
CA THR A 293 -9.76 9.72 -21.19
C THR A 293 -10.17 8.82 -22.37
N SER A 294 -9.79 7.55 -22.37
CA SER A 294 -10.14 6.59 -23.42
C SER A 294 -11.54 5.97 -23.22
N ALA A 295 -12.06 6.02 -22.00
CA ALA A 295 -13.43 5.62 -21.69
C ALA A 295 -14.41 6.78 -21.96
N THR A 296 -15.61 6.47 -22.45
CA THR A 296 -16.67 7.48 -22.69
C THR A 296 -17.98 7.01 -22.05
N PRO A 297 -18.47 7.67 -20.98
CA PRO A 297 -17.84 8.77 -20.25
C PRO A 297 -16.56 8.32 -19.53
N ALA A 298 -15.68 9.26 -19.19
CA ALA A 298 -14.48 8.94 -18.43
C ALA A 298 -14.89 8.35 -17.07
N VAL A 299 -14.29 7.22 -16.71
CA VAL A 299 -14.60 6.52 -15.46
C VAL A 299 -13.44 6.74 -14.50
N PRO A 300 -13.64 7.35 -13.32
CA PRO A 300 -12.61 7.41 -12.29
C PRO A 300 -12.26 5.99 -11.84
N HIS A 301 -11.04 5.79 -11.34
CA HIS A 301 -10.55 4.48 -10.90
C HIS A 301 -10.30 3.45 -12.02
N MET A 302 -10.39 3.85 -13.30
CA MET A 302 -10.12 2.98 -14.44
C MET A 302 -8.66 3.07 -14.90
N LEU A 303 -8.04 1.93 -15.21
CA LEU A 303 -6.63 1.86 -15.55
C LEU A 303 -6.31 0.70 -16.51
N ASN A 304 -5.05 0.61 -16.95
CA ASN A 304 -4.55 -0.50 -17.75
C ASN A 304 -3.34 -1.22 -17.12
N CYS A 305 -2.70 -2.08 -17.90
CA CYS A 305 -1.52 -2.84 -17.49
C CYS A 305 -0.31 -1.96 -17.16
N TYR A 306 -0.11 -0.87 -17.89
CA TYR A 306 1.00 0.05 -17.65
C TYR A 306 0.86 0.79 -16.33
N ASP A 307 -0.35 1.27 -16.01
CA ASP A 307 -0.65 1.90 -14.71
C ASP A 307 -0.35 0.92 -13.56
N GLN A 308 -0.78 -0.34 -13.69
CA GLN A 308 -0.57 -1.38 -12.69
C GLN A 308 0.89 -1.79 -12.53
N ALA A 309 1.61 -2.01 -13.62
CA ALA A 309 3.04 -2.32 -13.58
C ALA A 309 3.84 -1.18 -12.93
N SER A 310 3.48 0.07 -13.25
CA SER A 310 4.09 1.27 -12.66
C SER A 310 3.77 1.41 -11.18
N ALA A 311 2.52 1.16 -10.79
CA ALA A 311 2.12 1.14 -9.38
C ALA A 311 2.91 0.07 -8.59
N VAL A 312 3.01 -1.16 -9.10
CA VAL A 312 3.81 -2.21 -8.45
C VAL A 312 5.26 -1.74 -8.28
N GLN A 313 5.89 -1.23 -9.35
CA GLN A 313 7.28 -0.77 -9.30
C GLN A 313 7.51 0.38 -8.30
N VAL A 314 6.60 1.37 -8.28
CA VAL A 314 6.72 2.53 -7.39
C VAL A 314 6.54 2.09 -5.94
N PHE A 315 5.48 1.36 -5.62
CA PHE A 315 5.19 0.98 -4.25
C PHE A 315 6.19 -0.05 -3.67
N THR A 316 6.72 -0.96 -4.49
CA THR A 316 7.80 -1.86 -4.05
C THR A 316 9.10 -1.10 -3.83
N GLY A 317 9.39 -0.15 -4.72
CA GLY A 317 10.53 0.76 -4.58
C GLY A 317 10.48 1.58 -3.30
N ILE A 318 9.31 2.12 -2.94
CA ILE A 318 9.06 2.84 -1.68
C ILE A 318 9.29 1.94 -0.45
N ALA A 319 8.97 0.64 -0.54
CA ALA A 319 9.28 -0.33 0.50
C ALA A 319 10.78 -0.73 0.56
N GLY A 320 11.58 -0.36 -0.44
CA GLY A 320 13.01 -0.68 -0.54
C GLY A 320 13.37 -1.86 -1.41
N ILE A 321 12.45 -2.35 -2.24
CA ILE A 321 12.67 -3.47 -3.13
C ILE A 321 12.85 -2.95 -4.56
N GLU A 322 13.93 -3.37 -5.19
CA GLU A 322 14.20 -3.05 -6.59
C GLU A 322 13.58 -4.07 -7.54
N GLY A 323 13.12 -3.57 -8.68
CA GLY A 323 12.72 -4.34 -9.83
C GLY A 323 12.36 -3.41 -10.98
N HIS A 324 11.95 -4.01 -12.08
CA HIS A 324 11.70 -3.31 -13.33
C HIS A 324 10.44 -3.86 -13.96
N LYS A 325 9.83 -3.03 -14.79
CA LYS A 325 8.70 -3.46 -15.61
C LYS A 325 9.21 -4.23 -16.81
N ARG A 326 8.38 -5.15 -17.29
CA ARG A 326 8.61 -5.90 -18.52
C ARG A 326 7.46 -5.65 -19.46
N TYR A 327 7.83 -5.25 -20.66
CA TYR A 327 6.93 -5.07 -21.77
C TYR A 327 6.98 -6.29 -22.68
N VAL A 328 5.81 -6.80 -23.07
CA VAL A 328 5.66 -7.89 -24.03
C VAL A 328 4.70 -7.47 -25.14
N GLU A 329 5.20 -7.46 -26.36
CA GLU A 329 4.41 -7.19 -27.56
C GLU A 329 4.78 -8.15 -28.69
N PRO A 330 3.82 -8.84 -29.30
CA PRO A 330 2.41 -8.90 -28.89
C PRO A 330 2.19 -9.80 -27.66
N PHE A 331 1.27 -9.44 -26.75
CA PHE A 331 0.91 -10.35 -25.65
C PHE A 331 -0.12 -11.41 -26.09
N GLY A 332 -1.14 -10.99 -26.84
CA GLY A 332 -2.08 -11.89 -27.50
C GLY A 332 -3.32 -12.23 -26.69
N TYR A 333 -3.92 -13.39 -26.99
CA TYR A 333 -5.09 -13.89 -26.28
C TYR A 333 -4.68 -14.46 -24.93
N ILE A 334 -5.47 -14.20 -23.89
CA ILE A 334 -5.17 -14.66 -22.52
C ILE A 334 -5.99 -15.89 -22.14
N THR A 335 -5.41 -16.78 -21.35
CA THR A 335 -6.19 -17.79 -20.63
C THR A 335 -7.21 -17.11 -19.72
N THR A 336 -8.24 -17.84 -19.28
CA THR A 336 -9.26 -17.21 -18.43
C THR A 336 -8.68 -16.88 -17.06
N THR A 337 -8.40 -15.60 -16.83
CA THR A 337 -7.83 -15.05 -15.59
C THR A 337 -8.79 -14.02 -15.00
N THR A 338 -8.34 -13.31 -13.96
CA THR A 338 -9.04 -12.16 -13.38
C THR A 338 -8.26 -10.89 -13.73
N LEU A 339 -8.92 -9.90 -14.31
CA LEU A 339 -8.33 -8.57 -14.43
C LEU A 339 -8.54 -7.79 -13.14
N VAL A 340 -7.66 -6.83 -12.88
CA VAL A 340 -7.83 -5.84 -11.81
C VAL A 340 -9.27 -5.32 -11.74
N GLY A 341 -9.79 -5.26 -10.52
CA GLY A 341 -11.21 -5.00 -10.26
C GLY A 341 -12.09 -6.24 -10.21
N GLY A 342 -11.51 -7.44 -10.38
CA GLY A 342 -12.20 -8.71 -10.15
C GLY A 342 -12.93 -9.27 -11.38
N ILE A 343 -12.64 -8.78 -12.57
CA ILE A 343 -13.34 -9.22 -13.79
C ILE A 343 -12.72 -10.54 -14.29
N ARG A 344 -13.42 -11.66 -14.12
CA ARG A 344 -13.03 -12.93 -14.72
C ARG A 344 -13.22 -12.89 -16.24
N THR A 345 -12.15 -13.01 -17.01
CA THR A 345 -12.18 -12.81 -18.46
C THR A 345 -11.10 -13.58 -19.22
N ASN A 346 -11.40 -13.93 -20.47
CA ASN A 346 -10.42 -14.31 -21.51
C ASN A 346 -10.51 -13.39 -22.74
N ASN A 347 -11.19 -12.25 -22.56
CA ASN A 347 -11.66 -11.32 -23.56
C ASN A 347 -11.55 -9.88 -23.00
N PRO A 348 -10.32 -9.38 -22.79
CA PRO A 348 -10.02 -8.18 -22.02
C PRO A 348 -10.77 -6.93 -22.50
N PHE A 349 -11.06 -6.81 -23.80
CA PHE A 349 -11.74 -5.66 -24.39
C PHE A 349 -13.19 -5.96 -24.80
N HIS A 350 -13.87 -6.85 -24.08
CA HIS A 350 -15.27 -7.19 -24.35
C HIS A 350 -16.23 -5.98 -24.32
N GLY A 351 -15.89 -4.92 -23.59
CA GLY A 351 -16.63 -3.66 -23.60
C GLY A 351 -16.55 -2.89 -24.92
N SER A 352 -15.56 -3.18 -25.77
CA SER A 352 -15.38 -2.53 -27.09
C SER A 352 -16.36 -3.04 -28.15
N ASN A 353 -16.75 -4.31 -28.06
CA ASN A 353 -17.59 -4.99 -29.05
C ASN A 353 -18.90 -5.56 -28.45
N GLY A 354 -19.16 -5.31 -27.17
CA GLY A 354 -20.38 -5.74 -26.47
C GLY A 354 -20.46 -7.24 -26.21
N SER A 355 -19.35 -7.97 -26.34
CA SER A 355 -19.33 -9.42 -26.09
C SER A 355 -19.24 -9.76 -24.60
N ALA A 356 -19.37 -11.04 -24.27
CA ALA A 356 -19.20 -11.51 -22.90
C ALA A 356 -17.72 -11.44 -22.46
N PRO A 357 -17.41 -11.22 -21.18
CA PRO A 357 -16.04 -11.23 -20.67
C PRO A 357 -15.37 -12.60 -20.80
N VAL A 358 -16.16 -13.69 -20.86
CA VAL A 358 -15.66 -15.03 -21.17
C VAL A 358 -16.38 -15.54 -22.41
N VAL A 359 -15.61 -15.89 -23.44
CA VAL A 359 -16.12 -16.45 -24.71
C VAL A 359 -15.40 -17.76 -25.04
N PRO A 360 -15.96 -18.61 -25.91
CA PRO A 360 -15.24 -19.77 -26.44
C PRO A 360 -13.89 -19.35 -27.02
N LYS A 361 -12.85 -20.19 -26.86
CA LYS A 361 -11.48 -19.85 -27.25
C LYS A 361 -11.39 -19.35 -28.69
N LEU A 362 -12.13 -20.01 -29.60
CA LEU A 362 -12.17 -19.76 -31.05
C LEU A 362 -13.25 -18.75 -31.47
N SER A 363 -13.84 -18.03 -30.52
CA SER A 363 -14.88 -17.03 -30.82
C SER A 363 -14.29 -15.88 -31.64
N PRO A 364 -14.92 -15.48 -32.76
CA PRO A 364 -14.49 -14.30 -33.53
C PRO A 364 -14.67 -12.99 -32.75
N ASN A 365 -15.46 -12.99 -31.67
CA ASN A 365 -15.70 -11.83 -30.82
C ASN A 365 -14.69 -11.71 -29.67
N ARG A 366 -13.70 -12.61 -29.58
CA ARG A 366 -12.64 -12.54 -28.59
C ARG A 366 -11.63 -11.48 -29.00
N THR A 367 -11.20 -10.66 -28.05
CA THR A 367 -10.22 -9.59 -28.25
C THR A 367 -8.89 -9.98 -27.61
N PRO A 368 -7.73 -9.79 -28.26
CA PRO A 368 -6.42 -10.00 -27.64
C PRO A 368 -5.93 -8.72 -26.95
N PHE A 369 -4.94 -8.86 -26.07
CA PHE A 369 -4.04 -7.77 -25.72
C PHE A 369 -3.08 -7.49 -26.89
N GLY A 370 -3.00 -6.23 -27.32
CA GLY A 370 -1.96 -5.80 -28.27
C GLY A 370 -0.57 -5.96 -27.66
N ASN A 371 -0.42 -5.56 -26.41
CA ASN A 371 0.78 -5.71 -25.60
C ASN A 371 0.38 -5.84 -24.12
N HIS A 372 1.34 -6.14 -23.25
CA HIS A 372 1.13 -6.19 -21.81
C HIS A 372 2.38 -5.78 -21.06
N GLU A 373 2.21 -5.07 -19.94
CA GLU A 373 3.29 -4.68 -19.04
C GLU A 373 3.03 -5.21 -17.62
N PHE A 374 4.07 -5.76 -17.00
CA PHE A 374 4.03 -6.31 -15.64
C PHE A 374 5.36 -6.08 -14.91
N TYR A 375 5.42 -6.32 -13.60
CA TYR A 375 6.65 -6.14 -12.81
C TYR A 375 7.47 -7.43 -12.73
N MET A 376 8.79 -7.31 -12.78
CA MET A 376 9.72 -8.40 -12.51
C MET A 376 10.78 -7.98 -11.50
N ASN A 377 11.08 -8.91 -10.59
CA ASN A 377 12.33 -8.82 -9.84
C ASN A 377 13.49 -9.35 -10.71
N LYS A 378 14.51 -8.53 -10.94
CA LYS A 378 15.65 -8.89 -11.80
C LYS A 378 16.54 -9.99 -11.22
N ALA A 379 16.82 -9.92 -9.91
CA ALA A 379 17.74 -10.83 -9.26
C ALA A 379 17.21 -12.27 -9.27
N GLU A 380 15.90 -12.41 -9.09
CA GLU A 380 15.25 -13.70 -8.83
C GLU A 380 14.41 -14.20 -10.01
N ALA A 381 14.33 -13.41 -11.08
CA ALA A 381 13.57 -13.68 -12.30
C ALA A 381 12.10 -14.07 -12.06
N LYS A 382 11.48 -13.50 -11.01
CA LYS A 382 10.08 -13.74 -10.65
C LYS A 382 9.15 -12.64 -11.16
N THR A 383 7.97 -13.07 -11.63
CA THR A 383 6.96 -12.19 -12.22
C THR A 383 5.86 -11.82 -11.22
N PHE A 384 5.52 -10.54 -11.19
CA PHE A 384 4.39 -10.01 -10.46
C PHE A 384 3.49 -9.22 -11.41
N ASP A 385 2.21 -9.56 -11.41
CA ASP A 385 1.24 -8.92 -12.29
C ASP A 385 -0.04 -8.64 -11.51
N ALA A 386 -0.29 -7.35 -11.26
CA ALA A 386 -1.51 -6.87 -10.63
C ALA A 386 -2.65 -6.61 -11.64
N CYS A 387 -2.34 -6.56 -12.94
CA CYS A 387 -3.31 -6.31 -13.99
C CYS A 387 -4.04 -7.59 -14.39
N ALA A 388 -3.33 -8.61 -14.88
CA ALA A 388 -3.91 -9.86 -15.36
C ALA A 388 -3.51 -11.01 -14.44
N GLY A 389 -4.08 -11.07 -13.24
CA GLY A 389 -3.65 -12.00 -12.19
C GLY A 389 -4.61 -12.14 -11.00
N PRO A 390 -4.13 -12.05 -9.73
CA PRO A 390 -2.80 -11.57 -9.36
C PRO A 390 -1.73 -12.67 -9.44
N HIS A 391 -0.62 -12.38 -10.13
CA HIS A 391 0.59 -13.21 -10.08
C HIS A 391 1.52 -12.63 -9.03
N MET A 392 1.93 -13.42 -8.03
CA MET A 392 2.57 -12.93 -6.81
C MET A 392 4.02 -13.40 -6.65
N GLY A 393 4.75 -13.55 -7.76
CA GLY A 393 6.16 -13.93 -7.73
C GLY A 393 6.43 -15.41 -7.57
N THR A 394 5.43 -16.28 -7.81
CA THR A 394 5.62 -17.73 -7.78
C THR A 394 6.26 -18.25 -9.08
N GLU A 395 5.91 -17.63 -10.21
CA GLU A 395 6.36 -18.02 -11.54
C GLU A 395 7.63 -17.29 -11.98
N THR A 396 8.45 -17.98 -12.79
CA THR A 396 9.43 -17.31 -13.65
C THR A 396 8.72 -16.60 -14.81
N TYR A 397 9.43 -15.74 -15.54
CA TYR A 397 8.92 -15.13 -16.77
C TYR A 397 8.27 -16.14 -17.73
N ASP A 398 8.99 -17.21 -18.07
CA ASP A 398 8.51 -18.23 -19.00
C ASP A 398 7.30 -18.99 -18.48
N ALA A 399 7.31 -19.34 -17.19
CA ALA A 399 6.18 -20.03 -16.57
C ALA A 399 4.94 -19.13 -16.52
N TYR A 400 5.11 -17.83 -16.25
CA TYR A 400 4.04 -16.85 -16.27
C TYR A 400 3.41 -16.73 -17.65
N LEU A 401 4.21 -16.62 -18.71
CA LEU A 401 3.66 -16.48 -20.07
C LEU A 401 2.99 -17.75 -20.56
N ALA A 402 3.55 -18.92 -20.25
CA ALA A 402 2.90 -20.20 -20.56
C ALA A 402 1.56 -20.36 -19.82
N ALA A 403 1.42 -19.82 -18.62
CA ALA A 403 0.17 -19.84 -17.87
C ALA A 403 -0.85 -18.78 -18.34
N SER A 404 -0.37 -17.62 -18.78
CA SER A 404 -1.20 -16.43 -19.05
C SER A 404 -1.68 -16.33 -20.48
N VAL A 405 -0.88 -16.80 -21.46
CA VAL A 405 -1.20 -16.68 -22.89
C VAL A 405 -1.91 -17.94 -23.38
N ASP A 406 -3.04 -17.77 -24.05
CA ASP A 406 -3.78 -18.86 -24.68
C ASP A 406 -3.23 -19.15 -26.08
N THR A 407 -2.45 -20.22 -26.18
CA THR A 407 -1.81 -20.64 -27.42
C THR A 407 -2.75 -21.40 -28.37
N ASP A 408 -3.97 -21.77 -27.94
CA ASP A 408 -4.88 -22.57 -28.79
C ASP A 408 -5.45 -21.76 -29.97
N MET A 409 -5.48 -20.43 -29.88
CA MET A 409 -5.93 -19.57 -31.00
C MET A 409 -4.93 -19.52 -32.15
N GLN A 410 -3.71 -19.99 -31.95
CA GLN A 410 -2.67 -20.08 -32.98
C GLN A 410 -3.05 -21.08 -34.09
N TRP A 411 -3.87 -22.08 -33.73
CA TRP A 411 -4.38 -23.11 -34.63
C TRP A 411 -5.36 -22.59 -35.68
N VAL A 412 -6.07 -21.48 -35.40
CA VAL A 412 -7.10 -20.93 -36.30
C VAL A 412 -6.53 -19.91 -37.29
N SER A 413 -5.40 -19.27 -37.00
CA SER A 413 -4.69 -18.37 -37.93
C SER A 413 -3.82 -19.11 -38.96
N GLY A 414 -3.87 -20.45 -39.01
CA GLY A 414 -3.12 -21.25 -39.98
C GLY A 414 -1.63 -21.45 -39.65
N VAL A 415 -1.20 -21.09 -38.44
CA VAL A 415 0.17 -21.35 -37.96
C VAL A 415 0.17 -22.73 -37.31
N ARG A 416 0.64 -23.74 -38.04
CA ARG A 416 0.92 -25.09 -37.52
C ARG A 416 2.40 -25.17 -37.19
N ASP A 417 2.78 -25.22 -35.92
CA ASP A 417 3.88 -26.12 -35.56
C ASP A 417 3.89 -26.41 -34.07
N GLY A 418 4.41 -27.58 -33.65
CA GLY A 418 4.64 -27.94 -32.25
C GLY A 418 5.64 -27.05 -31.49
N ALA A 419 5.88 -25.84 -32.01
CA ALA A 419 6.72 -24.75 -31.57
C ALA A 419 5.88 -23.49 -31.24
N ASP A 420 4.58 -23.62 -31.00
CA ASP A 420 3.59 -22.55 -30.73
C ASP A 420 4.07 -21.43 -29.76
N LEU A 421 4.68 -21.82 -28.63
CA LEU A 421 5.30 -20.87 -27.70
C LEU A 421 6.56 -20.22 -28.29
N GLN A 422 7.35 -20.96 -29.08
CA GLN A 422 8.54 -20.43 -29.76
C GLN A 422 8.19 -19.42 -30.87
N TYR A 423 7.10 -19.62 -31.60
CA TYR A 423 6.63 -18.67 -32.61
C TYR A 423 6.29 -17.33 -31.96
N TRP A 424 5.45 -17.31 -30.91
CA TRP A 424 5.15 -16.05 -30.22
C TRP A 424 6.36 -15.48 -29.46
N ARG A 425 7.20 -16.32 -28.87
CA ARG A 425 8.50 -15.88 -28.32
C ARG A 425 9.38 -15.20 -29.36
N SER A 426 9.34 -15.62 -30.63
CA SER A 426 10.08 -14.97 -31.72
C SER A 426 9.49 -13.61 -32.10
N GLN A 427 8.21 -13.40 -31.82
CA GLN A 427 7.51 -12.14 -32.07
C GLN A 427 7.60 -11.17 -30.88
N TRP A 428 7.80 -11.68 -29.65
CA TRP A 428 7.97 -10.87 -28.46
C TRP A 428 9.20 -9.99 -28.58
N ARG A 429 8.95 -8.68 -28.71
CA ARG A 429 9.99 -7.66 -28.60
C ARG A 429 10.23 -7.33 -27.13
N TYR A 430 11.46 -7.47 -26.69
CA TYR A 430 11.88 -7.14 -25.33
C TYR A 430 12.24 -5.66 -25.24
N GLY A 431 11.59 -4.94 -24.34
CA GLY A 431 11.97 -3.61 -23.89
C GLY A 431 12.21 -3.60 -22.38
N ASP A 432 13.34 -3.04 -21.95
CA ASP A 432 13.48 -2.50 -20.60
C ASP A 432 12.94 -1.07 -20.64
N ASP A 433 11.70 -0.85 -20.19
CA ASP A 433 11.18 0.50 -20.04
C ASP A 433 11.77 1.12 -18.76
N TYR A 434 12.81 1.93 -18.93
CA TYR A 434 13.42 2.69 -17.84
C TYR A 434 12.51 3.87 -17.47
N PHE A 435 11.86 3.76 -16.33
CA PHE A 435 11.00 4.81 -15.80
C PHE A 435 11.83 5.93 -15.14
N LYS A 436 11.51 7.19 -15.45
CA LYS A 436 11.88 8.34 -14.62
C LYS A 436 10.68 8.65 -13.72
N ILE A 437 10.77 8.34 -12.43
CA ILE A 437 9.77 8.81 -11.45
C ILE A 437 9.85 10.34 -11.45
N ILE A 438 8.89 11.07 -12.04
CA ILE A 438 8.85 12.54 -12.00
C ILE A 438 7.41 13.06 -11.96
N ASP A 439 6.71 12.89 -10.84
CA ASP A 439 6.06 14.02 -10.17
C ASP A 439 5.60 13.59 -8.78
N ILE A 440 6.15 14.25 -7.76
CA ILE A 440 5.58 14.27 -6.40
C ILE A 440 5.42 15.77 -6.15
N SER A 441 4.51 16.40 -6.89
CA SER A 441 4.16 17.82 -6.70
C SER A 441 3.03 17.99 -5.70
#